data_AF-A0A672S141-F1
#
_entry.id   AF-A0A672S141-F1
#
_cell.length_a   1.000
_cell.length_b   1.000
_cell.length_c   1.000
_cell.angle_alpha   90.00
_cell.angle_beta   90.00
_cell.angle_gamma   90.00
#
_symmetry.space_group_name_H-M   'P 1'
#
loop_
_entity.id
_entity.type
_entity.pdbx_description
1 polymer ?
#
loop_
_entity_poly.entity_id
_entity_poly.type
_entity_poly.pdbx_seq_one_letter_code
_entity_poly.pdbx_strand_id
1 'polypeptide(L)'
;MPNFCAAPNCTRKSTQSDLAFFRFPRDPERCRLWVENCRRADLEEKTPDQLNKHYRLCAKHFEPAMICKTVMHCNLGSENQRKKM
;
A
#
# COMPACT_ATOMS: atom_id res chain seq x y z
N MET A 1 0.37 16.79 5.25
CA MET A 1 0.04 15.40 4.88
C MET A 1 0.86 15.07 3.64
N PRO A 2 1.77 14.09 3.65
CA PRO A 2 2.41 13.61 2.43
C PRO A 2 1.31 13.22 1.43
N ASN A 3 1.22 13.94 0.31
CA ASN A 3 0.23 13.69 -0.73
C ASN A 3 0.69 12.56 -1.66
N PHE A 4 1.69 11.77 -1.29
CA PHE A 4 2.33 10.79 -2.16
C PHE A 4 2.18 9.38 -1.60
N CYS A 5 2.19 8.41 -2.51
CA CYS A 5 2.27 7.01 -2.14
C CYS A 5 3.55 6.72 -1.35
N ALA A 6 3.43 5.95 -0.28
CA ALA A 6 4.56 5.54 0.56
C ALA A 6 5.44 4.47 -0.11
N ALA A 7 4.92 3.78 -1.13
CA ALA A 7 5.66 2.73 -1.83
C ALA A 7 6.94 3.30 -2.46
N PRO A 8 8.04 2.54 -2.44
CA PRO A 8 9.26 2.94 -3.10
C PRO A 8 8.99 3.13 -4.59
N ASN A 9 9.58 4.19 -5.17
CA ASN A 9 9.46 4.52 -6.59
C ASN A 9 8.03 4.81 -7.08
N CYS A 10 7.09 5.12 -6.17
CA CYS A 10 5.74 5.53 -6.56
C CYS A 10 5.58 7.05 -6.46
N THR A 11 5.44 7.71 -7.61
CA THR A 11 5.26 9.17 -7.71
C THR A 11 3.79 9.60 -7.72
N ARG A 12 2.86 8.65 -7.54
CA ARG A 12 1.42 8.94 -7.56
C ARG A 12 1.01 9.78 -6.37
N LYS A 13 0.19 10.78 -6.65
CA LYS A 13 -0.37 11.66 -5.64
C LYS A 13 -1.75 11.19 -5.21
N SER A 14 -2.10 11.37 -3.94
CA SER A 14 -3.44 11.11 -3.40
C SER A 14 -4.53 11.96 -4.03
N THR A 15 -4.14 13.04 -4.72
CA THR A 15 -5.04 13.90 -5.49
C THR A 15 -5.37 13.33 -6.87
N GLN A 16 -4.68 12.27 -7.31
CA GLN A 16 -5.02 11.57 -8.55
C GLN A 16 -6.11 10.54 -8.23
N SER A 17 -7.34 10.87 -8.66
CA SER A 17 -8.57 10.15 -8.32
C SER A 17 -8.70 8.77 -8.97
N ASP A 18 -7.78 8.40 -9.87
CA ASP A 18 -7.90 7.17 -10.65
C ASP A 18 -7.64 5.89 -9.83
N LEU A 19 -7.08 6.03 -8.61
CA LEU A 19 -6.80 4.89 -7.72
C LEU A 19 -7.26 5.17 -6.29
N ALA A 20 -7.74 4.12 -5.63
CA ALA A 20 -7.97 4.16 -4.19
C ALA A 20 -6.64 4.27 -3.44
N PHE A 21 -6.65 5.01 -2.32
CA PHE A 21 -5.52 5.14 -1.41
C PHE A 21 -5.87 4.57 -0.04
N PHE A 22 -5.12 3.58 0.40
CA PHE A 22 -5.29 2.91 1.68
C PHE A 22 -4.30 3.47 2.71
N ARG A 23 -4.75 3.60 3.96
CA ARG A 23 -3.89 3.97 5.09
C ARG A 23 -3.24 2.72 5.67
N PHE A 24 -2.07 2.88 6.28
CA PHE A 24 -1.45 1.79 7.02
C PHE A 24 -2.38 1.29 8.13
N PRO A 25 -2.51 -0.02 8.35
CA PRO A 25 -3.32 -0.55 9.43
C PRO A 25 -2.73 -0.14 10.79
N ARG A 26 -3.60 0.01 11.79
CA ARG A 26 -3.20 0.25 13.20
C ARG A 26 -2.70 -1.04 13.87
N ASP A 27 -3.09 -2.17 13.31
CA ASP A 27 -2.64 -3.48 13.76
C ASP A 27 -1.13 -3.64 13.50
N PRO A 28 -0.31 -3.89 14.53
CA PRO A 28 1.15 -3.90 14.39
C PRO A 28 1.66 -5.04 13.51
N GLU A 29 1.03 -6.20 13.52
CA GLU A 29 1.45 -7.35 12.70
C GLU A 29 1.20 -7.07 11.21
N ARG A 30 0.00 -6.59 10.87
CA ARG A 30 -0.31 -6.20 9.49
C ARG A 30 0.47 -4.98 9.04
N CYS A 31 0.71 -4.02 9.94
CA CYS A 31 1.48 -2.82 9.63
C CYS A 31 2.93 -3.18 9.31
N ARG A 32 3.53 -4.07 10.11
CA ARG A 32 4.86 -4.62 9.86
C ARG A 32 4.94 -5.27 8.48
N LEU A 33 3.97 -6.10 8.10
CA LEU A 33 3.94 -6.72 6.78
C LEU A 33 3.91 -5.68 5.64
N TRP A 34 3.12 -4.60 5.80
CA TRP A 34 3.07 -3.51 4.82
C TRP A 34 4.40 -2.75 4.74
N VAL A 35 5.06 -2.53 5.87
CA VAL A 35 6.34 -1.84 5.95
C VAL A 35 7.47 -2.68 5.34
N GLU A 36 7.57 -3.97 5.71
CA GLU A 36 8.54 -4.91 5.19
C GLU A 36 8.44 -5.02 3.66
N ASN A 37 7.21 -5.10 3.16
CA ASN A 37 6.97 -5.13 1.73
C ASN A 37 7.29 -3.79 1.03
N CYS A 38 7.17 -2.64 1.71
CA CYS A 38 7.61 -1.35 1.18
C CYS A 38 9.14 -1.29 1.07
N ARG A 39 9.88 -2.13 1.80
CA ARG A 39 11.37 -2.17 1.82
C ARG A 39 11.99 -0.78 2.00
N ARG A 40 11.37 0.02 2.87
CA ARG A 40 11.75 1.40 3.15
C ARG A 40 12.10 1.53 4.62
N ALA A 41 13.39 1.72 4.91
CA ALA A 41 13.89 1.90 6.27
C ALA A 41 13.21 3.08 6.98
N ASP A 42 12.85 4.14 6.25
CA ASP A 42 12.19 5.31 6.83
C ASP A 42 10.79 5.03 7.38
N LEU A 43 10.14 3.95 6.94
CA LEU A 43 8.85 3.47 7.45
C LEU A 43 9.04 2.50 8.62
N GLU A 44 10.13 1.72 8.65
CA GLU A 44 10.46 0.78 9.74
C GLU A 44 10.70 1.49 11.08
N GLU A 45 11.26 2.70 11.03
CA GLU A 45 11.50 3.50 12.23
C GLU A 45 10.23 4.17 12.80
N LYS A 46 9.07 3.99 12.15
CA LYS A 46 7.83 4.68 12.51
C LYS A 46 6.83 3.78 13.20
N THR A 47 6.04 4.38 14.08
CA THR A 47 4.95 3.66 14.74
C THR A 47 3.77 3.44 13.78
N PRO A 48 2.96 2.39 13.97
CA PRO A 48 1.75 2.17 13.17
C PRO A 48 0.79 3.36 13.17
N ASP A 49 0.73 4.12 14.26
CA ASP A 49 -0.10 5.32 14.36
C ASP A 49 0.43 6.47 13.48
N GLN A 50 1.75 6.71 13.49
CA GLN A 50 2.38 7.68 12.59
C GLN A 50 2.20 7.29 11.12
N LEU A 51 2.37 6.01 10.80
CA LEU A 51 2.16 5.48 9.46
C LEU A 51 0.70 5.64 9.02
N ASN A 52 -0.27 5.29 9.87
CA ASN A 52 -1.70 5.44 9.57
C ASN A 52 -2.09 6.91 9.31
N LYS A 53 -1.50 7.84 10.07
CA LYS A 53 -1.84 9.27 10.00
C LYS A 53 -1.19 9.97 8.82
N HIS A 54 0.07 9.67 8.51
CA HIS A 54 0.85 10.43 7.54
C HIS A 54 1.12 9.69 6.23
N TYR A 55 0.95 8.37 6.17
CA TYR A 55 1.36 7.57 5.02
C TYR A 55 0.18 6.81 4.41
N ARG A 56 0.19 6.72 3.07
CA ARG A 56 -0.82 6.01 2.29
C ARG A 56 -0.20 5.24 1.15
N LEU A 57 -0.82 4.12 0.78
CA LEU A 57 -0.44 3.32 -0.36
C LEU A 57 -1.58 3.30 -1.38
N CYS A 58 -1.27 3.45 -2.66
CA CYS A 58 -2.29 3.35 -3.70
C CYS A 58 -2.65 1.88 -3.97
N ALA A 59 -3.86 1.64 -4.47
CA ALA A 59 -4.42 0.32 -4.75
C ALA A 59 -3.53 -0.56 -5.65
N LYS A 60 -2.69 0.04 -6.50
CA LYS A 60 -1.75 -0.68 -7.37
C LYS A 60 -0.73 -1.52 -6.60
N HIS A 61 -0.41 -1.17 -5.35
CA HIS A 61 0.56 -1.89 -4.53
C HIS A 61 -0.04 -3.03 -3.71
N PHE A 62 -1.35 -3.22 -3.79
CA PHE A 62 -2.03 -4.30 -3.12
C PHE A 62 -2.45 -5.35 -4.12
N GLU A 63 -2.31 -6.62 -3.74
CA GLU A 63 -3.01 -7.65 -4.48
C GLU A 63 -4.52 -7.45 -4.37
N PRO A 64 -5.26 -7.63 -5.48
CA PRO A 64 -6.72 -7.68 -5.43
C PRO A 64 -7.22 -8.67 -4.37
N ALA A 65 -6.48 -9.78 -4.19
CA ALA A 65 -6.72 -10.80 -3.18
C ALA A 65 -6.51 -10.32 -1.73
N MET A 66 -5.64 -9.33 -1.49
CA MET A 66 -5.41 -8.73 -0.17
C MET A 66 -6.48 -7.70 0.20
N ILE A 67 -7.17 -7.14 -0.80
CA ILE A 67 -8.23 -6.14 -0.63
C ILE A 67 -9.62 -6.79 -0.57
N CYS A 68 -9.80 -7.94 -1.24
CA CYS A 68 -11.08 -8.65 -1.27
C CYS A 68 -11.15 -9.77 -0.22
N LYS A 69 -11.86 -9.54 0.89
CA LYS A 69 -12.47 -10.63 1.66
C LYS A 69 -13.84 -11.06 1.14
N THR A 70 -14.44 -10.32 0.21
CA THR A 70 -15.72 -10.67 -0.39
C THR A 70 -15.79 -10.09 -1.79
N VAL A 71 -15.49 -10.88 -2.81
CA VAL A 71 -16.35 -11.13 -3.98
C VAL A 71 -15.55 -11.85 -5.07
N MET A 72 -16.24 -12.85 -5.65
CA MET A 72 -15.78 -13.79 -6.65
C MET A 72 -15.39 -13.10 -7.97
N HIS A 73 -14.36 -13.68 -8.63
CA HIS A 73 -13.97 -13.58 -10.05
C HIS A 73 -13.89 -12.19 -10.72
N CYS A 74 -12.72 -11.87 -11.27
CA CYS A 74 -12.59 -11.54 -12.70
C CYS A 74 -11.11 -11.49 -13.14
N ASN A 75 -10.84 -12.14 -14.27
CA ASN A 75 -9.58 -12.10 -15.02
C ASN A 75 -9.29 -10.68 -15.53
N LEU A 76 -8.02 -10.25 -15.56
CA LEU A 76 -7.26 -9.92 -16.79
C LEU A 76 -5.88 -9.31 -16.47
N GLY A 77 -4.88 -9.72 -17.24
CA GLY A 77 -3.91 -8.77 -17.82
C GLY A 77 -2.61 -8.51 -17.07
N SER A 78 -1.59 -9.30 -17.41
CA SER A 78 -0.21 -8.87 -17.73
C SER A 78 0.31 -7.56 -17.13
N GLU A 79 1.35 -7.65 -16.29
CA GLU A 79 2.69 -7.18 -16.68
C GLU A 79 3.74 -7.55 -15.64
N ASN A 80 4.91 -7.88 -16.19
CA ASN A 80 6.08 -8.43 -15.55
C ASN A 80 6.73 -7.38 -14.63
N GLN A 81 6.89 -7.67 -13.33
CA GLN A 81 8.15 -7.63 -12.59
C GLN A 81 7.94 -7.52 -11.06
N ARG A 82 8.41 -8.59 -10.40
CA ARG A 82 8.93 -8.68 -9.03
C ARG A 82 7.98 -8.33 -7.87
N LYS A 83 7.43 -9.43 -7.32
CA LYS A 83 7.05 -9.64 -5.91
C LYS A 83 6.05 -8.60 -5.37
N LYS A 84 4.78 -8.84 -5.73
CA LYS A 84 3.58 -8.25 -5.12
C LYS A 84 3.49 -8.60 -3.62
N MET A 85 2.93 -7.66 -2.86
CA MET A 85 2.71 -7.73 -1.40
C MET A 85 1.66 -8.75 -1.00
#